data_AF-A0A2D4RT22-F1
#
_entry.id   AF-A0A2D4RT22-F1
#
_cell.length_a   1.000
_cell.length_b   1.000
_cell.length_c   1.000
_cell.angle_alpha   90.00
_cell.angle_beta   90.00
_cell.angle_gamma   90.00
#
_symmetry.space_group_name_H-M   'P 1'
#
loop_
_entity.id
_entity.type
_entity.pdbx_description
1 polymer ?
#
loop_
_entity_poly.entity_id
_entity_poly.type
_entity_poly.pdbx_seq_one_letter_code
_entity_poly.pdbx_strand_id
1 'polypeptide(L)' 'MVNLAPAQLKKVGAGFDLPIAVALLAAMRHCPAERLKDCLFAGELSLEGSLQSVRGVLPMALMTRR' A
#
# COMPACT_ATOMS: atom_id res chain seq x y z
N MET A 1 10.58 8.31 -7.57
CA MET A 1 9.42 9.22 -7.42
C MET A 1 8.20 8.37 -7.18
N VAL A 2 7.44 8.61 -6.09
CA VAL A 2 6.18 7.90 -5.81
C VAL A 2 5.04 8.86 -6.20
N ASN A 3 4.16 8.43 -7.10
CA ASN A 3 3.05 9.26 -7.55
C ASN A 3 1.74 8.80 -6.89
N LEU A 4 1.07 9.71 -6.17
CA LEU A 4 -0.22 9.49 -5.53
C LEU A 4 -1.32 10.24 -6.29
N ALA A 5 -1.62 9.76 -7.51
CA ALA A 5 -2.69 10.29 -8.33
C ALA A 5 -4.07 9.76 -7.86
N PRO A 6 -5.17 10.51 -8.08
CA PRO A 6 -5.26 11.86 -8.65
C PRO A 6 -4.98 12.94 -7.59
N ALA A 7 -4.29 14.03 -7.96
CA ALA A 7 -3.85 15.07 -7.02
C ALA A 7 -5.00 15.74 -6.21
N GLN A 8 -6.22 15.75 -6.76
CA GLN A 8 -7.41 16.43 -6.22
C GLN A 8 -8.02 15.73 -4.99
N LEU A 9 -7.74 14.45 -4.78
CA LEU A 9 -8.16 13.74 -3.58
C LEU A 9 -7.15 13.96 -2.45
N LYS A 10 -7.62 14.32 -1.26
CA LYS A 10 -6.78 14.35 -0.07
C LYS A 10 -6.38 12.92 0.28
N LYS A 11 -5.08 12.62 0.26
CA LYS A 11 -4.53 11.37 0.80
C LYS A 11 -4.25 11.61 2.27
N VAL A 12 -5.23 11.29 3.10
CA VAL A 12 -5.14 11.50 4.56
C VAL A 12 -5.01 10.16 5.25
N GLY A 13 -4.05 10.05 6.18
CA GLY A 13 -3.80 8.85 7.00
C GLY A 13 -2.49 8.13 6.66
N ALA A 14 -1.99 7.32 7.59
CA ALA A 14 -0.75 6.54 7.46
C ALA A 14 -0.95 5.18 6.74
N GLY A 15 -2.17 4.91 6.25
CA GLY A 15 -2.51 3.72 5.47
C GLY A 15 -1.80 3.57 4.11
N PHE A 16 -0.90 4.49 3.77
CA PHE A 16 -0.07 4.43 2.56
C PHE A 16 1.36 3.94 2.84
N ASP A 17 1.77 3.81 4.10
CA ASP A 17 3.16 3.49 4.43
C ASP A 17 3.56 2.10 3.93
N LEU A 18 2.73 1.08 4.16
CA LEU A 18 2.99 -0.27 3.63
C LEU A 18 2.98 -0.31 2.09
N PRO A 19 1.95 0.20 1.37
CA PRO A 19 1.96 0.23 -0.09
C PRO A 19 3.18 0.93 -0.68
N ILE A 20 3.61 2.04 -0.08
CA ILE A 20 4.79 2.80 -0.52
C ILE A 20 6.07 2.00 -0.28
N ALA A 21 6.22 1.35 0.88
CA ALA A 21 7.37 0.51 1.18
C ALA A 21 7.49 -0.68 0.22
N VAL A 22 6.38 -1.36 -0.09
CA VAL A 22 6.35 -2.47 -1.06
C VAL A 22 6.73 -1.98 -2.45
N ALA A 23 6.18 -0.85 -2.90
CA ALA A 23 6.53 -0.26 -4.19
C ALA A 23 8.01 0.12 -4.29
N LEU A 24 8.59 0.64 -3.20
CA LEU A 24 10.01 0.97 -3.13
C LEU A 24 10.88 -0.30 -3.21
N LEU A 25 10.54 -1.35 -2.46
CA LEU A 25 11.25 -2.64 -2.50
C LEU A 25 11.21 -3.26 -3.90
N ALA A 26 10.06 -3.20 -4.58
CA ALA A 26 9.93 -3.67 -5.96
C ALA A 26 10.80 -2.85 -6.93
N ALA A 27 10.81 -1.51 -6.78
CA ALA A 27 11.65 -0.63 -7.59
C ALA A 27 13.16 -0.89 -7.38
N MET A 28 13.54 -1.26 -6.15
CA MET A 28 14.90 -1.68 -5.78
C MET A 28 15.22 -3.13 -6.20
N ARG A 29 14.28 -3.83 -6.84
CA ARG A 29 14.39 -5.25 -7.25
C ARG A 29 14.61 -6.23 -6.09
N HIS A 30 14.21 -5.86 -4.88
CA HIS A 30 14.18 -6.78 -3.74
C HIS A 30 13.02 -7.78 -3.83
N CYS A 31 12.00 -7.50 -4.65
CA CYS A 31 10.96 -8.46 -5.02
C CYS A 31 10.56 -8.32 -6.50
N PRO A 32 10.08 -9.40 -7.15
CA PRO A 32 9.60 -9.33 -8.54
C PRO A 32 8.30 -8.54 -8.62
N ALA A 33 8.29 -7.45 -9.40
CA ALA A 33 7.13 -6.59 -9.54
C ALA A 33 5.93 -7.32 -10.18
N GLU A 34 6.19 -8.36 -10.98
CA GLU A 34 5.18 -9.20 -11.61
C GLU A 34 4.29 -9.88 -10.57
N ARG A 35 4.86 -10.25 -9.41
CA ARG A 35 4.11 -10.88 -8.32
C ARG A 35 3.18 -9.93 -7.58
N LEU A 36 3.33 -8.62 -7.79
CA LEU A 36 2.54 -7.59 -7.11
C LEU A 36 1.35 -7.11 -7.94
N LYS A 37 1.27 -7.48 -9.22
CA LYS A 37 0.26 -6.96 -10.16
C LYS A 37 -1.19 -7.25 -9.72
N ASP A 38 -1.40 -8.41 -9.10
CA ASP A 38 -2.72 -8.87 -8.66
C ASP A 38 -2.91 -8.72 -7.14
N CYS A 39 -2.11 -7.86 -6.50
CA CYS A 39 -2.12 -7.64 -5.06
C CYS A 39 -2.59 -6.24 -4.71
N LEU A 40 -3.44 -6.14 -3.69
CA LEU A 40 -3.77 -4.88 -3.03
C LEU A 40 -3.14 -4.87 -1.64
N PHE A 41 -2.38 -3.82 -1.34
CA PHE A 41 -1.74 -3.62 -0.04
C PHE A 41 -2.51 -2.55 0.73
N ALA A 42 -2.78 -2.82 2.01
CA ALA A 42 -3.41 -1.87 2.92
C ALA A 42 -2.87 -2.11 4.33
N GLY A 43 -2.26 -1.09 4.93
CA GLY A 43 -1.58 -1.22 6.22
C GLY A 43 -0.71 -0.01 6.53
N GLU A 44 -0.43 0.21 7.81
CA GLU A 44 0.55 1.21 8.26
C GLU A 44 1.79 0.47 8.78
N LEU A 45 2.96 1.09 8.66
CA LEU A 45 4.20 0.51 9.17
C LEU A 45 4.68 1.33 10.37
N SER A 46 5.02 0.65 11.46
CA SER A 46 5.74 1.29 12.55
C SER A 46 7.22 1.47 12.17
N LEU A 47 7.94 2.33 12.88
CA LEU A 47 9.38 2.55 12.66
C LEU A 47 10.21 1.28 12.95
N GLU A 48 9.69 0.39 13.79
CA GLU A 48 10.25 -0.94 14.10
C GLU A 48 9.94 -1.97 13.00
N GLY A 49 9.24 -1.59 11.94
CA GLY A 49 8.87 -2.47 10.83
C GLY A 49 7.66 -3.38 11.13
N SER A 50 6.93 -3.14 12.22
CA SER A 50 5.71 -3.88 12.52
C SER A 50 4.53 -3.39 11.68
N LEU A 51 3.64 -4.31 11.29
CA LEU A 51 2.42 -3.97 10.56
C LEU A 51 1.32 -3.56 11.52
N GLN A 52 0.70 -2.41 11.26
CA GLN A 52 -0.43 -1.86 12.00
C GLN A 52 -1.71 -1.92 11.17
N SER A 53 -2.85 -2.11 11.86
CA SER A 53 -4.16 -2.20 11.21
C SER A 53 -4.62 -0.84 10.68
N VAL A 54 -5.25 -0.82 9.50
CA VAL A 54 -5.91 0.37 8.95
C VAL A 54 -7.42 0.30 9.15
N ARG A 55 -8.05 1.46 9.34
CA ARG A 55 -9.53 1.55 9.38
C ARG A 55 -10.11 1.25 8.00
N GLY A 56 -11.24 0.54 7.96
CA GLY A 56 -11.92 0.22 6.72
C GLY A 56 -11.33 -0.97 5.94
N VAL A 57 -10.52 -1.83 6.58
CA VAL A 57 -9.94 -3.01 5.91
C VAL A 57 -11.01 -3.95 5.33
N LEU A 58 -12.15 -4.10 6.01
CA LEU A 58 -13.24 -4.95 5.53
C LEU A 58 -13.86 -4.46 4.20
N PRO A 59 -14.35 -3.22 4.08
CA PRO A 59 -14.83 -2.73 2.79
C PRO A 59 -13.74 -2.69 1.71
N MET A 60 -12.48 -2.42 2.07
CA MET A 60 -11.36 -2.52 1.11
C MET A 60 -11.19 -3.94 0.57
N ALA A 61 -11.19 -4.95 1.44
CA ALA A 61 -11.09 -6.35 1.06
C ALA A 61 -12.28 -6.84 0.22
N LEU A 62 -13.48 -6.30 0.44
CA LEU A 62 -14.63 -6.61 -0.41
C LEU A 62 -14.48 -6.03 -1.84
N MET A 63 -13.78 -4.89 -1.99
CA MET A 63 -13.56 -4.25 -3.29
C MET A 63 -12.52 -4.98 -4.15
N THR A 64 -11.68 -5.87 -3.58
CA THR A 64 -10.66 -6.61 -4.34
C THR A 64 -11.22 -7.77 -5.15
N ARG A 65 -12.49 -8.16 -4.93
CA ARG A 65 -13.17 -9.28 -5.61
C ARG A 65 -13.89 -8.89 -6.91
N ARG A 66 -13.50 -7.79 -7.55
CA ARG A 66 -14.08 -7.33 -8.83
C ARG A 66 -13.19 -7.71 -9.99
#